data_AF-A0AAW8Q4K2-F1
#
_entry.id   AF-A0AAW8Q4K2-F1
#
_cell.length_a   1.000
_cell.length_b   1.000
_cell.length_c   1.000
_cell.angle_alpha   90.00
_cell.angle_beta   90.00
_cell.angle_gamma   90.00
#
_symmetry.space_group_name_H-M   'P 1'
#
loop_
_entity.id
_entity.type
_entity.pdbx_description
1 polymer ?
#
loop_
_entity_poly.entity_id
_entity_poly.type
_entity_poly.pdbx_seq_one_letter_code
_entity_poly.pdbx_strand_id
1 'polypeptide(L)'
;MVRKQGIHLIAHYLCMDYQDIKEYEYQSGRYSQKVFAIDNKYYCPYKQKPSDGFQKNRWKRVDNIPFPYSDSVLWVYEGEEEE
;
A
#
# COMPACT_ATOMS: atom_id res chain seq x y z
N MET A 1 7.39 10.86 -14.45
CA MET A 1 8.19 10.02 -13.52
C MET A 1 7.40 9.81 -12.22
N VAL A 2 6.64 8.71 -12.06
CA VAL A 2 5.83 8.48 -10.82
C VAL A 2 6.01 7.05 -10.24
N ARG A 3 6.76 6.16 -10.92
CA ARG A 3 6.71 4.72 -10.63
C ARG A 3 7.61 4.22 -9.48
N LYS A 4 8.61 4.99 -9.00
CA LYS A 4 9.53 4.53 -7.95
C LYS A 4 9.16 4.99 -6.54
N GLN A 5 8.44 6.11 -6.36
CA GLN A 5 8.20 6.69 -5.03
C GLN A 5 7.31 5.81 -4.14
N GLY A 6 6.31 5.12 -4.71
CA GLY A 6 5.35 4.34 -3.90
C GLY A 6 5.95 3.14 -3.18
N ILE A 7 6.88 2.41 -3.83
CA ILE A 7 7.56 1.26 -3.21
C ILE A 7 8.50 1.75 -2.10
N HIS A 8 9.24 2.84 -2.33
CA HIS A 8 10.13 3.39 -1.30
C HIS A 8 9.34 3.94 -0.10
N LEU A 9 8.15 4.49 -0.33
CA LEU A 9 7.24 4.90 0.74
C LEU A 9 6.85 3.71 1.64
N ILE A 10 6.42 2.60 1.05
CA ILE A 10 6.03 1.39 1.81
C ILE A 10 7.24 0.84 2.56
N ALA A 11 8.38 0.73 1.87
CA ALA A 11 9.64 0.28 2.45
C ALA A 11 10.02 1.12 3.68
N HIS A 12 9.94 2.45 3.57
CA HIS A 12 10.23 3.35 4.66
C HIS A 12 9.18 3.27 5.79
N TYR A 13 7.89 3.11 5.45
CA TYR A 13 6.82 3.00 6.45
C TYR A 13 6.92 1.69 7.26
N LEU A 14 7.32 0.61 6.62
CA LEU A 14 7.47 -0.72 7.23
C LEU A 14 8.88 -1.00 7.75
N CYS A 15 9.83 -0.06 7.58
CA CYS A 15 11.24 -0.27 7.87
C CYS A 15 11.83 -1.52 7.18
N MET A 16 11.44 -1.76 5.92
CA MET A 16 11.89 -2.88 5.07
C MET A 16 12.76 -2.41 3.90
N ASP A 17 13.48 -3.31 3.24
CA ASP A 17 14.18 -2.98 2.00
C ASP A 17 13.19 -2.83 0.83
N TYR A 18 13.43 -1.86 -0.05
CA TYR A 18 12.56 -1.61 -1.19
C TYR A 18 12.56 -2.75 -2.22
N GLN A 19 13.62 -3.56 -2.25
CA GLN A 19 13.70 -4.73 -3.11
C GLN A 19 12.70 -5.79 -2.66
N ASP A 20 12.63 -6.04 -1.36
CA ASP A 20 11.71 -7.01 -0.76
C ASP A 20 10.26 -6.60 -1.03
N ILE A 21 9.92 -5.31 -0.90
CA ILE A 21 8.56 -4.80 -1.18
C ILE A 21 8.08 -5.16 -2.60
N LYS A 22 8.97 -5.23 -3.59
CA LYS A 22 8.56 -5.58 -4.97
C LYS A 22 8.08 -7.01 -5.09
N GLU A 23 8.59 -7.91 -4.27
CA GLU A 23 8.20 -9.33 -4.28
C GLU A 23 6.76 -9.51 -3.74
N TYR A 24 6.32 -8.58 -2.89
CA TYR A 24 4.96 -8.55 -2.36
C TYR A 24 3.95 -7.84 -3.27
N GLU A 25 4.30 -7.50 -4.51
CA GLU A 25 3.36 -6.88 -5.46
C GLU A 25 2.20 -7.84 -5.75
N TYR A 26 1.00 -7.45 -5.31
CA TYR A 26 -0.21 -8.25 -5.43
C TYR A 26 -0.74 -8.18 -6.86
N GLN A 27 -0.55 -9.26 -7.61
CA GLN A 27 -1.04 -9.40 -8.97
C GLN A 27 -2.50 -9.87 -9.00
N SER A 28 -3.42 -9.00 -8.59
CA SER A 28 -4.84 -9.22 -8.85
C SER A 28 -5.29 -8.34 -10.00
N GLY A 29 -5.72 -8.95 -11.10
CA GLY A 29 -6.26 -8.27 -12.29
C GLY A 29 -7.52 -7.43 -12.03
N ARG A 30 -7.97 -7.36 -10.77
CA ARG A 30 -9.10 -6.54 -10.32
C ARG A 30 -8.70 -5.11 -9.95
N TYR A 31 -7.41 -4.82 -9.75
CA TYR A 31 -6.97 -3.48 -9.37
C TYR A 31 -6.33 -2.74 -10.53
N SER A 32 -6.82 -1.53 -10.78
CA SER A 32 -6.19 -0.56 -11.70
C SER A 32 -4.90 0.06 -11.12
N GLN A 33 -4.65 -0.13 -9.82
CA GLN A 33 -3.52 0.41 -9.07
C GLN A 33 -2.67 -0.73 -8.50
N LYS A 34 -1.36 -0.51 -8.34
CA LYS A 34 -0.49 -1.49 -7.69
C LYS A 34 -0.79 -1.56 -6.19
N VAL A 35 -1.04 -2.76 -5.72
CA VAL A 35 -1.24 -3.09 -4.30
C VAL A 35 -0.12 -4.04 -3.87
N PHE A 36 0.32 -3.95 -2.63
CA PHE A 36 1.36 -4.81 -2.06
C PHE A 36 0.79 -5.54 -0.85
N ALA A 37 0.90 -6.87 -0.80
CA ALA A 37 0.35 -7.69 0.29
C ALA A 37 1.48 -8.16 1.22
N ILE A 38 1.55 -7.58 2.42
CA ILE A 38 2.64 -7.80 3.39
C ILE A 38 2.02 -8.02 4.78
N ASP A 39 2.43 -9.07 5.49
CA ASP A 39 1.98 -9.38 6.86
C ASP A 39 0.46 -9.31 7.04
N ASN A 40 -0.30 -9.97 6.16
CA ASN A 40 -1.78 -10.00 6.15
C ASN A 40 -2.45 -8.61 5.97
N LYS A 41 -1.67 -7.61 5.56
CA LYS A 41 -2.16 -6.27 5.22
C LYS A 41 -1.87 -5.96 3.76
N TYR A 42 -2.68 -5.09 3.19
CA TYR A 42 -2.53 -4.62 1.82
C TYR A 42 -2.21 -3.14 1.82
N TYR A 43 -1.20 -2.75 1.06
CA TYR A 43 -0.66 -1.40 1.00
C TYR A 43 -0.85 -0.83 -0.41
N CYS A 44 -1.36 0.39 -0.50
CA CYS A 44 -1.54 1.09 -1.77
C CYS A 44 -0.99 2.52 -1.67
N PRO A 45 0.13 2.83 -2.36
CA PRO A 45 0.81 4.12 -2.25
C PRO A 45 0.30 5.11 -3.31
N TYR A 46 -1.01 5.19 -3.51
CA TYR A 46 -1.65 6.06 -4.50
C TYR A 46 -2.53 7.12 -3.84
N LYS A 47 -2.64 8.29 -4.48
CA LYS A 47 -3.46 9.41 -3.97
C LYS A 47 -4.94 9.04 -3.86
N GLN A 48 -5.44 8.23 -4.77
CA GLN A 48 -6.83 7.81 -4.78
C GLN A 48 -7.01 6.56 -3.94
N LYS A 49 -8.07 6.54 -3.14
CA LYS A 49 -8.50 5.35 -2.39
C LYS A 49 -8.77 4.20 -3.36
N PRO A 50 -8.28 2.98 -3.10
CA PRO A 50 -8.64 1.82 -3.91
C PRO A 50 -10.15 1.63 -3.91
N SER A 51 -10.75 1.62 -5.11
CA SER A 51 -12.20 1.51 -5.29
C SER A 51 -12.68 0.09 -5.60
N ASP A 52 -11.78 -0.79 -6.03
CA ASP A 52 -12.10 -2.10 -6.58
C ASP A 52 -11.72 -3.27 -5.68
N GLY A 53 -12.47 -4.35 -5.78
CA GLY A 53 -12.06 -5.70 -5.36
C GLY A 53 -12.21 -6.06 -3.87
N PHE A 54 -12.01 -5.12 -2.95
CA PHE A 54 -12.15 -5.36 -1.51
C PHE A 54 -12.94 -4.23 -0.85
N GLN A 55 -13.72 -4.55 0.19
CA GLN A 55 -14.63 -3.65 0.91
C GLN A 55 -14.06 -2.24 1.01
N LYS A 56 -14.49 -1.34 0.11
CA LYS A 56 -13.91 0.00 -0.08
C LYS A 56 -13.85 0.80 1.22
N ASN A 57 -14.71 0.51 2.18
CA ASN A 57 -14.78 1.17 3.48
C ASN A 57 -13.66 0.78 4.44
N ARG A 58 -12.99 -0.35 4.23
CA ARG A 58 -11.94 -0.87 5.13
C ARG A 58 -10.54 -0.34 4.84
N TRP A 59 -10.31 0.21 3.66
CA TRP A 59 -9.06 0.94 3.39
C TRP A 59 -9.02 2.19 4.26
N LYS A 60 -8.01 2.27 5.11
CA LYS A 60 -7.69 3.43 5.96
C LYS A 60 -6.53 4.20 5.36
N ARG A 61 -6.57 5.52 5.45
CA ARG A 61 -5.44 6.37 5.06
C ARG A 61 -4.45 6.41 6.22
N VAL A 62 -3.16 6.38 5.92
CA VAL A 62 -2.10 6.68 6.89
C VAL A 62 -1.89 8.19 6.89
N ASP A 63 -2.18 8.83 8.02
CA ASP A 63 -2.06 10.29 8.16
C ASP A 63 -0.65 10.73 8.63
N ASN A 64 0.09 9.85 9.31
CA ASN A 64 1.42 10.17 9.88
C ASN A 64 2.55 9.47 9.11
N ILE A 65 2.69 9.77 7.82
CA ILE A 65 3.80 9.24 7.02
C ILE A 65 5.08 10.01 7.36
N PRO A 66 6.17 9.33 7.75
CA PRO A 66 7.43 9.99 8.08
C PRO A 66 8.11 10.67 6.88
N PHE A 67 8.87 11.73 7.15
CA PHE A 67 9.75 12.38 6.18
C PHE A 67 10.74 11.37 5.56
N PRO A 68 11.06 11.43 4.26
CA PRO A 68 10.74 12.48 3.27
C PRO A 68 9.39 12.31 2.55
N TYR A 69 8.53 11.38 3.00
CA TYR A 69 7.28 11.06 2.32
C TYR A 69 6.04 11.68 2.97
N SER A 70 6.20 12.72 3.79
CA SER A 70 5.10 13.38 4.52
C SER A 70 3.96 13.87 3.63
N ASP A 71 4.23 14.26 2.38
CA ASP A 71 3.22 14.66 1.39
C ASP A 71 2.64 13.50 0.57
N SER A 72 3.11 12.28 0.83
CA SER A 72 2.66 11.08 0.14
C SER A 72 1.34 10.57 0.70
N VAL A 73 0.72 9.66 -0.03
CA VAL A 73 -0.52 9.00 0.40
C VAL A 73 -0.25 7.51 0.43
N LEU A 74 -0.56 6.90 1.57
CA LEU A 74 -0.54 5.45 1.75
C LEU A 74 -1.90 5.02 2.28
N TRP A 75 -2.51 4.07 1.60
CA TRP A 75 -3.69 3.37 2.06
C TRP A 75 -3.30 2.00 2.58
N VAL A 76 -3.85 1.62 3.73
CA VAL A 76 -3.66 0.29 4.33
C VAL A 76 -5.03 -0.36 4.46
N TYR A 77 -5.11 -1.62 4.04
CA TYR A 77 -6.24 -2.50 4.28
C TYR A 77 -5.75 -3.64 5.15
N GLU A 78 -6.32 -3.77 6.33
CA GLU A 78 -6.09 -4.89 7.23
C GLU A 78 -7.10 -5.97 6.81
N GLY A 79 -6.61 -7.14 6.38
CA GLY A 79 -7.49 -8.28 6.11
C GLY A 79 -8.29 -8.63 7.36
N GLU A 80 -9.44 -9.28 7.18
CA GLU A 80 -10.04 -9.99 8.31
C GLU A 80 -9.05 -11.09 8.74
N GLU A 81 -8.71 -11.13 10.03
CA GLU A 81 -8.33 -12.40 10.64
C GLU A 81 -9.48 -13.37 10.32
N GLU A 82 -9.18 -14.43 9.56
CA GLU A 82 -10.11 -15.57 9.49
C GLU A 82 -10.28 -16.07 10.93
N GLU A 83 -11.44 -15.78 11.54
CA GLU A 83 -11.95 -16.44 12.75
C GLU A 83 -12.24 -17.92 12.48
#